data_AF-A0A535QBW5-F1
#
_entry.id   AF-A0A535QBW5-F1
#
_cell.length_a   1.000
_cell.length_b   1.000
_cell.length_c   1.000
_cell.angle_alpha   90.00
_cell.angle_beta   90.00
_cell.angle_gamma   90.00
#
_symmetry.space_group_name_H-M   'P 1'
#
loop_
_entity.id
_entity.type
_entity.pdbx_description
1 polymer ?
#
loop_
_entity_poly.entity_id
_entity_poly.type
_entity_poly.pdbx_seq_one_letter_code
_entity_poly.pdbx_strand_id
1 'polypeptide(L)'
;MVSSHLYCSICGAANRAQATFCNTCGRPLRTDISSQQYLLVGSAPSTRIGLLTSNHLLKRRYRILRPIGKGGMGVVYKAEDRLFQNRPVAVKEMNQHGLSPRELIEAIESFEREAYLLVDLSHPSLPKIHDHFEEGGRWYLVMDFIEGENLEKYLEKAPGGRLPLKETLKIGMKLSHVLHYLHSHRPPIIFRDLKPTNVMRTPTGEIYLIDFGIARLFKAGQAQDTVSYGSVGYAAPEQFGKLTTPQSDIYSLGALLHQLLSGYDPGTNTPNPFTFPPLSRVPAKLEGLVGQMVEMNATNRPGSMAAVYQELQGIEAQLVRKTPLPPTRSTPTAAAVSKQRMLSPSQIPARSQPSKKISRRAVIIGMAALGLAVAGGGMEIWVFAPHPLYTYGGHSENVNAVTWSPDGYRIASGSADGTVQVWGAENGNLVYTYPGHFQSVDAVAWSPNGMYIASGGGDGTVQMWGATDGTHVYTYRGHTARVNALAWSPDGTRIAWGSDDNTVQVYMADGSHVYTYRGHMARVNALGWSPDGTRIVSGSDDGTAQVWDAADGGHAYMYHGHSDYYLGHAITHAAVNSVTWSPGGTRIASGSSDKTVQVWQDDG
;
A
#
# COMPACT_ATOMS: atom_id res chain seq x y z
N MET A 1 20.94 10.36 48.60
CA MET A 1 19.80 9.41 48.58
C MET A 1 19.17 9.51 47.19
N VAL A 2 19.49 8.56 46.30
CA VAL A 2 18.94 8.52 44.94
C VAL A 2 17.52 7.97 45.06
N SER A 3 16.51 8.77 44.70
CA SER A 3 15.12 8.32 44.70
C SER A 3 14.92 7.29 43.59
N SER A 4 14.63 6.05 43.94
CA SER A 4 14.32 4.99 42.98
C SER A 4 12.93 5.25 42.40
N HIS A 5 12.87 5.71 41.15
CA HIS A 5 11.61 5.89 40.44
C HIS A 5 11.23 4.58 39.71
N LEU A 6 9.96 4.20 39.82
CA LEU A 6 9.37 3.05 39.12
C LEU A 6 8.69 3.55 37.85
N TYR A 7 9.16 3.16 36.68
CA TYR A 7 8.63 3.63 35.40
C TYR A 7 7.48 2.73 34.92
N CYS A 8 6.42 3.35 34.41
CA CYS A 8 5.28 2.62 33.86
C CYS A 8 5.68 1.94 32.54
N SER A 9 5.55 0.61 32.49
CA SER A 9 5.85 -0.18 31.28
C SER A 9 4.91 0.07 30.10
N ILE A 10 3.80 0.80 30.31
CA ILE A 10 2.81 1.11 29.26
C ILE A 10 2.99 2.52 28.70
N CYS A 11 3.20 3.53 29.55
CA CYS A 11 3.27 4.93 29.12
C CYS A 11 4.60 5.64 29.42
N GLY A 12 5.55 4.96 30.08
CA GLY A 12 6.87 5.50 30.39
C GLY A 12 6.92 6.53 31.53
N ALA A 13 5.78 6.88 32.14
CA ALA A 13 5.75 7.86 33.22
C ALA A 13 6.51 7.38 34.47
N ALA A 14 7.27 8.28 35.10
CA ALA A 14 7.96 8.02 36.36
C ALA A 14 6.96 8.02 37.53
N ASN A 15 7.01 6.98 38.36
CA ASN A 15 6.19 6.85 39.55
C ASN A 15 7.08 6.69 40.78
N ARG A 16 6.51 6.90 41.97
CA ARG A 16 7.21 6.62 43.24
C ARG A 16 7.47 5.10 43.33
N ALA A 17 8.56 4.70 43.97
CA ALA A 17 8.93 3.28 44.13
C ALA A 17 7.79 2.38 44.66
N GLN A 18 6.89 2.96 45.47
CA GLN A 18 5.78 2.27 46.13
C GLN A 18 4.45 2.37 45.37
N ALA A 19 4.42 3.01 44.20
CA ALA A 19 3.20 3.16 43.43
C ALA A 19 2.77 1.81 42.83
N THR A 20 1.53 1.40 43.11
CA THR A 20 0.91 0.19 42.53
C THR A 20 0.14 0.48 41.24
N PHE A 21 -0.16 1.75 40.97
CA PHE A 21 -0.78 2.23 39.73
C PHE A 21 -0.02 3.43 39.18
N CYS A 22 -0.01 3.56 37.86
CA CYS A 22 0.63 4.66 37.19
C CYS A 22 -0.16 5.95 37.40
N ASN A 23 0.51 6.99 37.90
CA ASN A 23 -0.06 8.31 38.12
C ASN A 23 -0.61 8.96 36.82
N THR A 24 -0.05 8.60 35.67
CA THR A 24 -0.41 9.23 34.39
C THR A 24 -1.54 8.51 33.67
N CYS A 25 -1.52 7.17 33.62
CA CYS A 25 -2.50 6.40 32.84
C CYS A 25 -3.44 5.52 33.67
N GLY A 26 -3.34 5.55 35.01
CA GLY A 26 -4.22 4.82 35.93
C GLY A 26 -4.08 3.28 35.90
N ARG A 27 -3.13 2.74 35.13
CA ARG A 27 -2.91 1.29 34.96
C ARG A 27 -2.00 0.73 36.05
N PRO A 28 -2.17 -0.53 36.49
CA PRO A 28 -1.31 -1.13 37.51
C PRO A 28 0.16 -1.23 37.07
N LEU A 29 1.08 -0.89 37.98
CA LEU A 29 2.53 -1.02 37.82
C LEU A 29 2.89 -2.45 38.29
N ARG A 30 3.36 -3.31 37.37
CA ARG A 30 3.47 -4.76 37.58
C ARG A 30 4.26 -5.13 38.84
N THR A 31 3.66 -5.94 39.70
CA THR A 31 4.33 -6.81 40.70
C THR A 31 4.15 -8.26 40.27
N ASP A 32 5.27 -8.96 40.10
CA ASP A 32 5.48 -10.42 39.99
C ASP A 32 4.27 -11.31 39.63
N ILE A 33 4.09 -11.62 38.33
CA ILE A 33 3.57 -12.91 37.86
C ILE A 33 4.19 -13.20 36.47
N SER A 34 4.84 -14.37 36.33
CA SER A 34 5.23 -15.10 35.10
C SER A 34 6.74 -15.32 34.78
N SER A 35 7.64 -15.20 35.74
CA SER A 35 9.06 -15.59 35.57
C SER A 35 9.35 -17.10 35.78
N GLN A 36 8.32 -17.94 35.97
CA GLN A 36 8.50 -19.38 36.20
C GLN A 36 8.45 -20.26 34.94
N GLN A 37 8.13 -19.73 33.75
CA GLN A 37 8.07 -20.55 32.53
C GLN A 37 9.39 -20.64 31.74
N TYR A 38 10.40 -19.81 32.08
CA TYR A 38 11.70 -19.81 31.38
C TYR A 38 12.84 -20.52 32.14
N LEU A 39 12.59 -21.03 33.35
CA LEU A 39 13.59 -21.74 34.17
C LEU A 39 13.82 -23.21 33.77
N LEU A 40 13.24 -23.69 32.68
CA LEU A 40 13.44 -25.05 32.16
C LEU A 40 14.30 -25.12 30.89
N VAL A 41 15.02 -24.05 30.51
CA VAL A 41 16.02 -24.13 29.43
C VAL A 41 17.37 -24.53 30.03
N GLY A 42 17.58 -25.83 30.15
CA GLY A 42 18.91 -26.39 30.40
C GLY A 42 19.88 -25.95 29.30
N SER A 43 21.09 -25.51 29.69
CA SER A 43 22.28 -25.29 28.86
C SER A 43 22.04 -24.65 27.49
N ALA A 44 22.31 -23.34 27.38
CA ALA A 44 22.31 -22.60 26.11
C ALA A 44 23.09 -23.38 25.02
N PRO A 45 22.41 -23.92 23.99
CA PRO A 45 23.11 -24.63 22.95
C PRO A 45 23.93 -23.60 22.16
N SER A 46 25.23 -23.89 21.97
CA SER A 46 26.10 -23.13 21.08
C SER A 46 25.66 -23.36 19.62
N THR A 47 24.56 -22.72 19.23
CA THR A 47 23.95 -22.92 17.92
C THR A 47 24.76 -22.17 16.86
N ARG A 48 25.63 -22.90 16.16
CA ARG A 48 26.20 -22.42 14.90
C ARG A 48 25.04 -22.07 13.94
N ILE A 49 24.94 -20.81 13.53
CA ILE A 49 23.98 -20.34 12.53
C ILE A 49 24.37 -20.81 11.11
N GLY A 50 23.41 -20.87 10.19
CA GLY A 50 23.74 -21.21 8.79
C GLY A 50 23.72 -22.70 8.47
N LEU A 51 23.14 -23.52 9.35
CA LEU A 51 23.12 -24.99 9.18
C LEU A 51 21.86 -25.52 8.49
N LEU A 52 20.87 -24.65 8.19
CA LEU A 52 19.67 -25.09 7.49
C LEU A 52 20.00 -25.43 6.04
N THR A 53 19.74 -26.69 5.67
CA THR A 53 19.96 -27.21 4.32
C THR A 53 18.75 -26.99 3.42
N SER A 54 18.95 -27.14 2.11
CA SER A 54 17.84 -27.13 1.16
C SER A 54 16.82 -28.21 1.51
N ASN A 55 15.53 -27.88 1.40
CA ASN A 55 14.37 -28.66 1.81
C ASN A 55 14.16 -28.83 3.32
N HIS A 56 14.98 -28.21 4.18
CA HIS A 56 14.66 -28.15 5.60
C HIS A 56 13.29 -27.47 5.81
N LEU A 57 12.45 -28.03 6.67
CA LEU A 57 11.07 -27.58 6.84
C LEU A 57 10.87 -27.02 8.26
N LEU A 58 10.76 -25.69 8.36
CA LEU A 58 10.48 -25.01 9.63
C LEU A 58 8.98 -24.92 9.88
N LYS A 59 8.55 -25.15 11.12
CA LYS A 59 7.14 -25.10 11.57
C LYS A 59 6.21 -25.97 10.71
N ARG A 60 6.75 -27.02 10.08
CA ARG A 60 6.08 -27.84 9.04
C ARG A 60 5.51 -27.04 7.86
N ARG A 61 5.92 -25.77 7.68
CA ARG A 61 5.34 -24.80 6.75
C ARG A 61 6.36 -24.17 5.82
N TYR A 62 7.48 -23.69 6.34
CA TYR A 62 8.46 -22.94 5.56
C TYR A 62 9.56 -23.88 5.06
N ARG A 63 9.58 -24.13 3.76
CA ARG A 63 10.60 -24.98 3.14
C ARG A 63 11.79 -24.14 2.69
N ILE A 64 12.93 -24.31 3.35
CA ILE A 64 14.18 -23.61 3.01
C ILE A 64 14.64 -24.03 1.62
N LEU A 65 14.93 -23.07 0.76
CA LEU A 65 15.48 -23.32 -0.57
C LEU A 65 17.01 -23.19 -0.55
N ARG A 66 17.52 -22.04 -0.10
CA ARG A 66 18.96 -21.73 -0.06
C ARG A 66 19.26 -20.53 0.85
N PRO A 67 20.47 -20.42 1.42
CA PRO A 67 20.93 -19.17 2.05
C PRO A 67 21.10 -18.06 1.00
N ILE A 68 20.76 -16.82 1.36
CA ILE A 68 20.87 -15.63 0.49
C ILE A 68 21.72 -14.52 1.10
N GLY A 69 21.95 -14.53 2.41
CA GLY A 69 22.85 -13.60 3.08
C GLY A 69 23.29 -14.11 4.45
N LYS A 70 24.52 -13.79 4.85
CA LYS A 70 25.07 -14.11 6.18
C LYS A 70 25.80 -12.89 6.70
N GLY A 71 25.49 -12.49 7.93
CA GLY A 71 26.14 -11.36 8.61
C GLY A 71 26.30 -11.63 10.10
N GLY A 72 26.89 -10.67 10.83
CA GLY A 72 27.10 -10.80 12.28
C GLY A 72 25.82 -10.91 13.12
N MET A 73 24.67 -10.63 12.52
CA MET A 73 23.35 -10.64 13.15
C MET A 73 22.53 -11.91 12.85
N GLY A 74 22.97 -12.77 11.93
CA GLY A 74 22.18 -13.94 11.53
C GLY A 74 22.40 -14.39 10.10
N VAL A 75 21.57 -15.32 9.65
CA VAL A 75 21.53 -15.83 8.28
C VAL A 75 20.13 -15.62 7.70
N VAL A 76 20.06 -15.11 6.48
CA VAL A 76 18.81 -14.98 5.73
C VAL A 76 18.76 -16.07 4.67
N TYR A 77 17.64 -16.78 4.62
CA TYR A 77 17.35 -17.84 3.66
C TYR A 77 16.20 -17.43 2.75
N LYS A 78 16.25 -17.83 1.48
CA LYS A 78 15.05 -17.89 0.63
C LYS A 78 14.32 -19.19 0.98
N ALA A 79 13.02 -19.09 1.22
CA ALA A 79 12.15 -20.22 1.53
C ALA A 79 10.81 -20.10 0.79
N GLU A 80 10.03 -21.17 0.83
CA GLU A 80 8.64 -21.18 0.34
C GLU A 80 7.68 -21.40 1.50
N ASP A 81 6.61 -20.61 1.50
CA ASP A 81 5.49 -20.77 2.42
C ASP A 81 4.46 -21.76 1.83
N ARG A 82 4.47 -23.00 2.32
CA ARG A 82 3.63 -24.08 1.78
C ARG A 82 2.14 -23.89 2.06
N LEU A 83 1.76 -23.06 3.03
CA LEU A 83 0.35 -22.78 3.33
C LEU A 83 -0.27 -21.88 2.25
N PHE A 84 0.55 -21.03 1.63
CA PHE A 84 0.12 -20.03 0.65
C PHE A 84 0.73 -20.32 -0.73
N GLN A 85 0.36 -21.46 -1.32
CA GLN A 85 0.76 -21.86 -2.69
C GLN A 85 2.27 -21.75 -2.97
N ASN A 86 3.12 -22.07 -1.99
CA ASN A 86 4.59 -21.98 -2.10
C ASN A 86 5.10 -20.55 -2.37
N ARG A 87 4.41 -19.53 -1.86
CA ARG A 87 4.85 -18.12 -1.93
C ARG A 87 6.31 -17.98 -1.47
N PRO A 88 7.17 -17.30 -2.24
CA PRO A 88 8.56 -17.07 -1.82
C PRO A 88 8.59 -16.10 -0.63
N VAL A 89 9.34 -16.47 0.40
CA VAL A 89 9.55 -15.67 1.62
C VAL A 89 11.03 -15.64 2.00
N ALA A 90 11.44 -14.60 2.69
CA ALA A 90 12.75 -14.53 3.33
C ALA A 90 12.61 -14.96 4.80
N VAL A 91 13.44 -15.91 5.24
CA VAL A 91 13.50 -16.36 6.63
C VAL A 91 14.82 -15.92 7.22
N LYS A 92 14.78 -15.04 8.21
CA LYS A 92 15.96 -14.57 8.95
C LYS A 92 16.10 -15.37 10.24
N GLU A 93 17.17 -16.15 10.32
CA GLU A 93 17.61 -16.86 11.53
C GLU A 93 18.47 -15.91 12.38
N MET A 94 18.09 -15.70 13.64
CA MET A 94 18.80 -14.82 14.56
C MET A 94 20.02 -15.53 15.18
N ASN A 95 21.15 -14.82 15.24
CA ASN A 95 22.37 -15.33 15.87
C ASN A 95 22.30 -15.19 17.39
N GLN A 96 22.33 -16.29 18.14
CA GLN A 96 22.27 -16.29 19.61
C GLN A 96 23.61 -16.68 20.26
N HIS A 97 24.67 -16.82 19.46
CA HIS A 97 25.94 -17.33 19.94
C HIS A 97 26.62 -16.37 20.93
N GLY A 98 26.95 -16.88 22.12
CA GLY A 98 27.72 -16.17 23.15
C GLY A 98 26.89 -15.40 24.19
N LEU A 99 25.55 -15.37 24.06
CA LEU A 99 24.68 -14.67 25.01
C LEU A 99 24.64 -15.42 26.36
N SER A 100 24.72 -14.67 27.46
CA SER A 100 24.36 -15.18 28.78
C SER A 100 22.85 -15.44 28.87
N PRO A 101 22.38 -16.29 29.80
CA PRO A 101 20.93 -16.55 29.97
C PRO A 101 20.10 -15.28 30.18
N ARG A 102 20.66 -14.27 30.85
CA ARG A 102 19.99 -12.99 31.06
C ARG A 102 19.91 -12.16 29.78
N GLU A 103 21.02 -12.03 29.05
CA GLU A 103 21.04 -11.31 27.76
C GLU A 103 20.12 -11.99 26.74
N LEU A 104 20.01 -13.32 26.77
CA LEU A 104 19.09 -14.06 25.90
C LEU A 104 17.62 -13.72 26.20
N ILE A 105 17.22 -13.68 27.48
CA ILE A 105 15.84 -13.30 27.86
C ILE A 105 15.54 -11.86 27.42
N GLU A 106 16.43 -10.92 27.71
CA GLU A 106 16.28 -9.51 27.32
C GLU A 106 16.20 -9.36 25.78
N ALA A 107 17.00 -10.11 25.04
CA ALA A 107 16.99 -10.14 23.59
C ALA A 107 15.68 -10.71 23.02
N ILE A 108 15.15 -11.78 23.61
CA ILE A 108 13.88 -12.40 23.21
C ILE A 108 12.72 -11.45 23.44
N GLU A 109 12.57 -10.90 24.64
CA GLU A 109 11.46 -10.00 24.94
C GLU A 109 11.48 -8.75 24.05
N SER A 110 12.67 -8.25 23.73
CA SER A 110 12.80 -7.09 22.86
C SER A 110 12.59 -7.43 21.39
N PHE A 111 13.00 -8.63 20.95
CA PHE A 111 12.69 -9.16 19.64
C PHE A 111 11.19 -9.29 19.43
N GLU A 112 10.47 -9.87 20.39
CA GLU A 112 9.01 -9.98 20.30
C GLU A 112 8.38 -8.60 20.21
N ARG A 113 8.76 -7.66 21.08
CA ARG A 113 8.26 -6.27 21.03
C ARG A 113 8.50 -5.60 19.67
N GLU A 114 9.71 -5.70 19.14
CA GLU A 114 10.05 -5.08 17.86
C GLU A 114 9.39 -5.82 16.68
N ALA A 115 9.29 -7.15 16.71
CA ALA A 115 8.57 -7.92 15.70
C ALA A 115 7.09 -7.53 15.67
N TYR A 116 6.44 -7.36 16.83
CA TYR A 116 5.05 -6.90 16.91
C TYR A 116 4.88 -5.50 16.31
N LEU A 117 5.77 -4.54 16.61
CA LEU A 117 5.71 -3.20 16.03
C LEU A 117 5.82 -3.20 14.50
N LEU A 118 6.51 -4.19 13.94
CA LEU A 118 6.80 -4.27 12.50
C LEU A 118 5.76 -5.11 11.73
N VAL A 119 4.97 -5.95 12.40
CA VAL A 119 3.88 -6.73 11.77
C VAL A 119 2.76 -5.81 11.25
N ASP A 120 2.47 -4.73 11.97
CA ASP A 120 1.41 -3.77 11.62
C ASP A 120 1.89 -2.68 10.64
N LEU A 121 3.17 -2.69 10.24
CA LEU A 121 3.67 -1.74 9.25
C LEU A 121 3.23 -2.12 7.84
N SER A 122 2.56 -1.18 7.19
CA SER A 122 2.07 -1.31 5.82
C SER A 122 2.56 -0.12 4.99
N HIS A 123 3.64 -0.34 4.25
CA HIS A 123 4.20 0.66 3.34
C HIS A 123 4.83 -0.04 2.12
N PRO A 124 4.65 0.46 0.88
CA PRO A 124 5.10 -0.21 -0.34
C PRO A 124 6.63 -0.39 -0.45
N SER A 125 7.41 0.31 0.36
CA SER A 125 8.87 0.19 0.46
C SER A 125 9.34 -0.52 1.73
N LEU A 126 8.47 -1.25 2.44
CA LEU A 126 8.82 -2.11 3.56
C LEU A 126 8.42 -3.56 3.25
N PRO A 127 9.28 -4.56 3.52
CA PRO A 127 8.88 -5.95 3.43
C PRO A 127 7.88 -6.27 4.54
N LYS A 128 6.77 -6.93 4.20
CA LYS A 128 5.79 -7.39 5.19
C LYS A 128 6.37 -8.52 6.02
N ILE A 129 6.15 -8.48 7.33
CA ILE A 129 6.46 -9.60 8.23
C ILE A 129 5.25 -10.53 8.29
N HIS A 130 5.47 -11.81 8.04
CA HIS A 130 4.42 -12.83 7.97
C HIS A 130 4.33 -13.70 9.23
N ASP A 131 5.45 -13.90 9.92
CA ASP A 131 5.54 -14.81 11.06
C ASP A 131 6.82 -14.53 11.84
N HIS A 132 6.81 -14.85 13.12
CA HIS A 132 8.01 -14.97 13.94
C HIS A 132 7.80 -16.13 14.90
N PHE A 133 8.81 -16.96 15.11
CA PHE A 133 8.68 -18.14 15.95
C PHE A 133 10.03 -18.65 16.44
N GLU A 134 9.95 -19.50 17.47
CA GLU A 134 11.05 -20.27 18.00
C GLU A 134 10.91 -21.74 17.56
N GLU A 135 12.01 -22.35 17.10
CA GLU A 135 12.08 -23.78 16.81
C GLU A 135 13.49 -24.31 17.08
N GLY A 136 13.63 -25.23 18.04
CA GLY A 136 14.90 -25.88 18.37
C GLY A 136 15.90 -24.96 19.06
N GLY A 137 15.41 -24.04 19.89
CA GLY A 137 16.17 -23.00 20.57
C GLY A 137 16.57 -21.84 19.65
N ARG A 138 16.00 -21.74 18.44
CA ARG A 138 16.39 -20.75 17.42
C ARG A 138 15.21 -19.87 17.06
N TRP A 139 15.46 -18.58 16.96
CA TRP A 139 14.46 -17.58 16.61
C TRP A 139 14.52 -17.24 15.13
N TYR A 140 13.35 -17.23 14.51
CA TYR A 140 13.16 -16.96 13.09
C TYR A 140 12.17 -15.83 12.88
N LEU A 141 12.46 -14.99 11.89
CA LEU A 141 11.57 -13.95 11.40
C LEU A 141 11.30 -14.19 9.91
N VAL A 142 10.03 -14.31 9.54
CA VAL A 142 9.60 -14.55 8.16
C VAL A 142 9.03 -13.26 7.59
N MET A 143 9.52 -12.87 6.42
CA MET A 143 9.11 -11.63 5.75
C MET A 143 9.05 -11.81 4.23
N ASP A 144 8.55 -10.80 3.51
CA ASP A 144 8.57 -10.78 2.04
C ASP A 144 9.96 -11.06 1.49
N PHE A 145 10.03 -11.94 0.49
CA PHE A 145 11.24 -12.10 -0.31
C PHE A 145 11.28 -10.99 -1.37
N ILE A 146 12.17 -10.02 -1.19
CA ILE A 146 12.42 -8.97 -2.18
C ILE A 146 13.45 -9.48 -3.18
N GLU A 147 13.06 -9.60 -4.45
CA GLU A 147 13.96 -9.98 -5.53
C GLU A 147 14.76 -8.77 -6.02
N GLY A 148 16.07 -8.79 -5.80
CA GLY A 148 16.95 -7.68 -6.12
C GLY A 148 18.34 -7.80 -5.50
N GLU A 149 19.05 -6.68 -5.46
CA GLU A 149 20.33 -6.54 -4.77
C GLU A 149 20.32 -5.34 -3.82
N ASN A 150 21.18 -5.34 -2.81
CA ASN A 150 21.30 -4.19 -1.93
C ASN A 150 22.06 -3.04 -2.61
N LEU A 151 21.89 -1.83 -2.10
CA LEU A 151 22.43 -0.63 -2.74
C LEU A 151 23.97 -0.61 -2.70
N GLU A 152 24.60 -1.26 -1.73
CA GLU A 152 26.07 -1.45 -1.70
C GLU A 152 26.57 -2.18 -2.95
N LYS A 153 26.03 -3.37 -3.25
CA LYS A 153 26.39 -4.14 -4.46
C LYS A 153 26.03 -3.41 -5.74
N TYR A 154 24.94 -2.64 -5.73
CA TYR A 154 24.56 -1.82 -6.87
C TYR A 154 25.57 -0.68 -7.11
N LEU A 155 26.08 -0.05 -6.04
CA LEU A 155 27.10 0.99 -6.12
C LEU A 155 28.47 0.46 -6.56
N GLU A 156 28.86 -0.75 -6.15
CA GLU A 156 30.09 -1.40 -6.62
C GLU A 156 30.13 -1.55 -8.15
N LYS A 157 28.95 -1.71 -8.78
CA LYS A 157 28.80 -1.79 -10.24
C LYS A 157 28.72 -0.41 -10.91
N ALA A 158 28.47 0.65 -10.14
CA ALA A 158 28.27 1.99 -10.66
C ALA A 158 29.63 2.68 -10.93
N PRO A 159 29.79 3.39 -12.06
CA PRO A 159 31.04 4.09 -12.37
C PRO A 159 31.44 5.10 -11.29
N GLY A 160 32.57 4.83 -10.61
CA GLY A 160 33.08 5.67 -9.53
C GLY A 160 32.26 5.60 -8.25
N GLY A 161 31.48 4.53 -8.05
CA GLY A 161 30.71 4.31 -6.81
C GLY A 161 29.55 5.29 -6.60
N ARG A 162 29.11 6.00 -7.65
CA ARG A 162 28.06 7.04 -7.57
C ARG A 162 26.97 6.82 -8.62
N LEU A 163 25.78 7.35 -8.35
CA LEU A 163 24.61 7.24 -9.20
C LEU A 163 24.29 8.56 -9.94
N PRO A 164 23.59 8.49 -11.08
CA PRO A 164 23.09 9.67 -11.76
C PRO A 164 22.15 10.50 -10.86
N LEU A 165 22.27 11.83 -10.93
CA LEU A 165 21.49 12.77 -10.10
C LEU A 165 19.99 12.45 -10.04
N LYS A 166 19.37 12.13 -11.20
CA LYS A 166 17.94 11.81 -11.27
C LYS A 166 17.59 10.52 -10.52
N GLU A 167 18.46 9.52 -10.54
CA GLU A 167 18.25 8.27 -9.80
C GLU A 167 18.45 8.49 -8.29
N THR A 168 19.49 9.24 -7.91
CA THR A 168 19.74 9.63 -6.52
C THR A 168 18.56 10.39 -5.90
N LEU A 169 17.98 11.35 -6.63
CA LEU A 169 16.79 12.09 -6.18
C LEU A 169 15.58 11.17 -5.98
N LYS A 170 15.35 10.23 -6.92
CA LYS A 170 14.27 9.23 -6.78
C LYS A 170 14.45 8.34 -5.56
N ILE A 171 15.67 7.85 -5.32
CA ILE A 171 15.99 7.05 -4.14
C ILE A 171 15.77 7.88 -2.88
N GLY A 172 16.29 9.11 -2.84
CA GLY A 172 16.13 10.03 -1.72
C GLY A 172 14.67 10.33 -1.38
N MET A 173 13.83 10.58 -2.38
CA MET A 173 12.39 10.81 -2.18
C MET A 173 11.69 9.55 -1.64
N LYS A 174 11.94 8.38 -2.23
CA LYS A 174 11.33 7.12 -1.75
C LYS A 174 11.75 6.79 -0.31
N LEU A 175 13.03 6.97 0.02
CA LEU A 175 13.55 6.79 1.39
C LEU A 175 12.97 7.80 2.37
N SER A 176 12.87 9.07 1.98
CA SER A 176 12.24 10.11 2.82
C SER A 176 10.78 9.80 3.10
N HIS A 177 10.05 9.27 2.10
CA HIS A 177 8.65 8.90 2.24
C HIS A 177 8.45 7.75 3.25
N VAL A 178 9.21 6.66 3.14
CA VAL A 178 9.11 5.54 4.08
C VAL A 178 9.58 5.92 5.49
N LEU A 179 10.63 6.74 5.62
CA LEU A 179 11.09 7.20 6.94
C LEU A 179 10.10 8.18 7.57
N HIS A 180 9.47 9.04 6.77
CA HIS A 180 8.38 9.88 7.26
C HIS A 180 7.20 9.05 7.78
N TYR A 181 6.81 8.00 7.05
CA TYR A 181 5.80 7.05 7.50
C TYR A 181 6.16 6.46 8.88
N LEU A 182 7.37 5.95 9.05
CA LEU A 182 7.83 5.41 10.34
C LEU A 182 7.81 6.46 11.46
N HIS A 183 8.28 7.68 11.18
CA HIS A 183 8.32 8.78 12.16
C HIS A 183 6.93 9.30 12.55
N SER A 184 5.91 9.09 11.72
CA SER A 184 4.54 9.54 11.97
C SER A 184 3.76 8.69 12.99
N HIS A 185 4.29 7.51 13.34
CA HIS A 185 3.70 6.63 14.34
C HIS A 185 3.74 7.26 15.74
N ARG A 186 2.86 6.78 16.65
CA ARG A 186 2.84 7.20 18.05
C ARG A 186 3.01 5.99 18.97
N PRO A 187 4.19 5.78 19.57
CA PRO A 187 5.41 6.60 19.47
C PRO A 187 6.10 6.48 18.09
N PRO A 188 6.95 7.46 17.70
CA PRO A 188 7.70 7.40 16.44
C PRO A 188 8.58 6.16 16.36
N ILE A 189 8.57 5.48 15.21
CA ILE A 189 9.47 4.35 14.94
C ILE A 189 10.73 4.91 14.27
N ILE A 190 11.89 4.64 14.85
CA ILE A 190 13.18 5.16 14.38
C ILE A 190 13.97 4.00 13.79
N PHE A 191 14.46 4.15 12.56
CA PHE A 191 15.11 3.07 11.81
C PHE A 191 16.54 2.78 12.29
N ARG A 192 17.29 3.80 12.74
CA ARG A 192 18.56 3.73 13.48
C ARG A 192 19.79 3.22 12.71
N ASP A 193 19.63 2.48 11.61
CA ASP A 193 20.76 1.90 10.85
C ASP A 193 20.57 2.04 9.33
N LEU A 194 20.22 3.23 8.85
CA LEU A 194 20.08 3.48 7.41
C LEU A 194 21.47 3.55 6.74
N LYS A 195 21.70 2.65 5.79
CA LYS A 195 22.96 2.51 5.02
C LYS A 195 22.70 1.70 3.74
N PRO A 196 23.62 1.70 2.76
CA PRO A 196 23.42 1.00 1.48
C PRO A 196 23.09 -0.49 1.61
N THR A 197 23.63 -1.20 2.60
CA THR A 197 23.35 -2.63 2.79
C THR A 197 21.93 -2.93 3.27
N ASN A 198 21.25 -1.96 3.88
CA ASN A 198 19.88 -2.08 4.40
C ASN A 198 18.82 -1.52 3.44
N VAL A 199 19.22 -1.08 2.24
CA VAL A 199 18.34 -0.66 1.16
C VAL A 199 18.42 -1.68 0.04
N MET A 200 17.33 -2.38 -0.25
CA MET A 200 17.25 -3.30 -1.39
C MET A 200 16.65 -2.61 -2.60
N ARG A 201 17.21 -2.88 -3.79
CA ARG A 201 16.74 -2.37 -5.08
C ARG A 201 16.30 -3.54 -5.95
N THR A 202 15.08 -3.49 -6.45
CA THR A 202 14.56 -4.48 -7.42
C THR A 202 15.11 -4.22 -8.82
N PRO A 203 15.02 -5.18 -9.76
CA PRO A 203 15.36 -4.95 -11.16
C PRO A 203 14.57 -3.80 -11.80
N THR A 204 13.32 -3.58 -11.37
CA THR A 204 12.45 -2.49 -11.85
C THR A 204 12.83 -1.12 -11.29
N GLY A 205 13.75 -1.03 -10.33
CA GLY A 205 14.16 0.23 -9.70
C GLY A 205 13.29 0.66 -8.51
N GLU A 206 12.48 -0.26 -7.97
CA GLU A 206 11.82 -0.07 -6.68
C GLU A 206 12.81 -0.27 -5.53
N ILE A 207 12.61 0.43 -4.41
CA ILE A 207 13.48 0.31 -3.25
C ILE A 207 12.70 -0.13 -2.01
N TYR A 208 13.37 -0.91 -1.16
CA TYR A 208 12.84 -1.44 0.09
C TYR A 208 13.84 -1.24 1.22
N LEU A 209 13.36 -0.84 2.41
CA LEU A 209 14.15 -0.90 3.64
C LEU A 209 13.95 -2.27 4.29
N ILE A 210 15.03 -3.03 4.44
CA ILE A 210 14.96 -4.49 4.68
C ILE A 210 15.50 -4.96 6.04
N ASP A 211 16.07 -4.06 6.86
CA ASP A 211 16.61 -4.43 8.17
C ASP A 211 16.47 -3.30 9.20
N PHE A 212 15.50 -3.42 10.10
CA PHE A 212 15.29 -2.49 11.24
C PHE A 212 16.31 -2.67 12.37
N GLY A 213 17.28 -3.59 12.23
CA GLY A 213 18.30 -3.81 13.25
C GLY A 213 17.83 -4.64 14.45
N ILE A 214 16.69 -5.32 14.35
CA ILE A 214 16.09 -6.16 15.41
C ILE A 214 17.08 -7.21 15.92
N ALA A 215 17.89 -7.75 15.02
CA ALA A 215 18.84 -8.82 15.31
C ALA A 215 20.10 -8.35 16.08
N ARG A 216 20.25 -7.03 16.32
CA ARG A 216 21.38 -6.48 17.09
C ARG A 216 21.34 -6.87 18.56
N LEU A 217 20.15 -7.13 19.08
CA LEU A 217 19.91 -7.43 20.49
C LEU A 217 20.37 -8.83 20.89
N PHE A 218 20.58 -9.72 19.91
CA PHE A 218 21.13 -11.06 20.13
C PHE A 218 22.68 -11.12 20.04
N LYS A 219 23.38 -9.98 20.10
CA LYS A 219 24.85 -9.95 20.16
C LYS A 219 25.38 -10.02 21.60
N ALA A 220 26.29 -10.96 21.86
CA ALA A 220 26.90 -11.20 23.16
C ALA A 220 27.85 -10.08 23.64
N GLY A 221 27.79 -9.75 24.94
CA GLY A 221 28.90 -9.12 25.65
C GLY A 221 29.05 -7.60 25.51
N GLN A 222 27.96 -6.85 25.27
CA GLN A 222 28.01 -5.39 25.27
C GLN A 222 26.98 -4.81 26.24
N ALA A 223 27.46 -4.18 27.31
CA ALA A 223 26.62 -3.45 28.26
C ALA A 223 25.78 -2.40 27.51
N GLN A 224 24.46 -2.39 27.77
CA GLN A 224 23.46 -1.54 27.09
C GLN A 224 23.80 -0.03 27.12
N ASP A 225 24.66 0.41 28.04
CA ASP A 225 25.01 1.81 28.29
C ASP A 225 26.16 2.36 27.42
N THR A 226 26.87 1.55 26.63
CA THR A 226 28.04 2.02 25.82
C THR A 226 27.95 1.71 24.31
N VAL A 227 26.81 1.20 23.84
CA VAL A 227 26.67 0.76 22.43
C VAL A 227 26.51 1.95 21.49
N SER A 228 27.39 2.06 20.50
CA SER A 228 27.18 2.92 19.33
C SER A 228 25.94 2.44 18.56
N TYR A 229 24.88 3.25 18.56
CA TYR A 229 23.64 2.91 17.86
C TYR A 229 23.78 3.23 16.36
N GLY A 230 24.43 2.38 15.56
CA GLY A 230 24.40 2.50 14.10
C GLY A 230 25.71 2.12 13.44
N SER A 231 25.76 2.21 12.12
CA SER A 231 26.97 1.91 11.35
C SER A 231 27.90 3.12 11.25
N VAL A 232 29.20 2.90 11.46
CA VAL A 232 30.22 3.96 11.38
C VAL A 232 30.10 4.75 10.08
N GLY A 233 30.18 6.08 10.15
CA GLY A 233 30.02 6.99 9.01
C GLY A 233 28.57 7.34 8.65
N TYR A 234 27.62 6.43 8.87
CA TYR A 234 26.19 6.65 8.61
C TYR A 234 25.39 6.99 9.87
N ALA A 235 25.87 6.56 11.04
CA ALA A 235 25.27 6.89 12.32
C ALA A 235 25.50 8.36 12.68
N ALA A 236 24.45 9.02 13.14
CA ALA A 236 24.51 10.39 13.62
C ALA A 236 25.40 10.50 14.87
N PRO A 237 26.08 11.64 15.11
CA PRO A 237 26.95 11.83 16.26
C PRO A 237 26.29 11.52 17.61
N GLU A 238 25.01 11.88 17.77
CA GLU A 238 24.28 11.64 19.02
C GLU A 238 24.00 10.15 19.29
N GLN A 239 24.10 9.28 18.28
CA GLN A 239 23.95 7.84 18.46
C GLN A 239 25.14 7.19 19.19
N PHE A 240 26.23 7.94 19.42
CA PHE A 240 27.39 7.54 20.22
C PHE A 240 27.26 8.00 21.68
N GLY A 241 26.14 7.68 22.35
CA GLY A 241 25.94 7.92 23.79
C GLY A 241 24.64 8.62 24.21
N LYS A 242 23.72 8.92 23.28
CA LYS A 242 22.37 9.46 23.59
C LYS A 242 21.27 8.64 22.90
N LEU A 243 20.02 8.88 23.33
CA LEU A 243 18.82 8.27 22.75
C LEU A 243 18.67 8.69 21.28
N THR A 244 18.48 7.73 20.38
CA THR A 244 18.22 8.02 18.95
C THR A 244 16.87 8.72 18.78
N THR A 245 16.79 9.64 17.82
CA THR A 245 15.57 10.40 17.49
C THR A 245 15.30 10.34 15.98
N PRO A 246 14.12 10.78 15.49
CA PRO A 246 13.89 10.97 14.07
C PRO A 246 14.96 11.79 13.34
N GLN A 247 15.61 12.72 14.05
CA GLN A 247 16.72 13.54 13.51
C GLN A 247 17.96 12.71 13.19
N SER A 248 18.15 11.56 13.84
CA SER A 248 19.28 10.68 13.57
C SER A 248 19.10 9.96 12.22
N ASP A 249 17.87 9.54 11.88
CA ASP A 249 17.59 8.96 10.56
C ASP A 249 17.76 10.00 9.43
N ILE A 250 17.49 11.29 9.70
CA ILE A 250 17.73 12.38 8.73
C ILE A 250 19.22 12.49 8.42
N TYR A 251 20.07 12.42 9.44
CA TYR A 251 21.52 12.38 9.25
C TYR A 251 21.94 11.18 8.42
N SER A 252 21.46 9.97 8.76
CA SER A 252 21.81 8.76 8.02
C SER A 252 21.38 8.82 6.56
N LEU A 253 20.21 9.41 6.27
CA LEU A 253 19.78 9.63 4.89
C LEU A 253 20.68 10.64 4.17
N GLY A 254 21.12 11.70 4.86
CA GLY A 254 22.07 12.67 4.33
C GLY A 254 23.41 12.02 3.97
N ALA A 255 23.96 11.20 4.86
CA ALA A 255 25.19 10.46 4.62
C ALA A 255 25.06 9.48 3.43
N LEU A 256 23.93 8.77 3.34
CA LEU A 256 23.61 7.89 2.22
C LEU A 256 23.53 8.68 0.91
N LEU A 257 22.76 9.77 0.86
CA LEU A 257 22.63 10.61 -0.34
C LEU A 257 23.97 11.22 -0.76
N HIS A 258 24.80 11.61 0.20
CA HIS A 258 26.15 12.11 -0.06
C HIS A 258 27.00 11.07 -0.79
N GLN A 259 27.03 9.82 -0.31
CA GLN A 259 27.72 8.73 -0.99
C GLN A 259 27.15 8.49 -2.40
N LEU A 260 25.82 8.44 -2.55
CA LEU A 260 25.19 8.23 -3.87
C LEU A 260 25.57 9.32 -4.89
N LEU A 261 25.82 10.55 -4.45
CA LEU A 261 26.19 11.67 -5.32
C LEU A 261 27.70 11.73 -5.58
N SER A 262 28.52 11.45 -4.58
CA SER A 262 29.97 11.67 -4.64
C SER A 262 30.79 10.41 -4.93
N GLY A 263 30.28 9.23 -4.57
CA GLY A 263 31.00 7.96 -4.55
C GLY A 263 31.88 7.76 -3.32
N TYR A 264 31.86 8.72 -2.39
CA TYR A 264 32.61 8.66 -1.15
C TYR A 264 31.84 7.84 -0.10
N ASP A 265 32.44 6.75 0.39
CA ASP A 265 31.85 5.93 1.47
C ASP A 265 32.25 6.47 2.86
N PRO A 266 31.33 7.07 3.62
CA PRO A 266 31.61 7.60 4.95
C PRO A 266 32.07 6.53 5.95
N GLY A 267 31.70 5.26 5.74
CA GLY A 267 32.07 4.16 6.63
C GLY A 267 33.55 3.81 6.59
N THR A 268 34.28 4.26 5.56
CA THR A 268 35.73 4.03 5.44
C THR A 268 36.56 5.13 6.09
N ASN A 269 35.95 6.25 6.51
CA ASN A 269 36.67 7.41 7.03
C ASN A 269 36.89 7.34 8.54
N THR A 270 37.76 6.43 8.97
CA THR A 270 38.29 6.41 10.33
C THR A 270 39.66 7.09 10.35
N PRO A 271 39.90 8.11 11.21
CA PRO A 271 39.20 8.37 12.48
C PRO A 271 38.09 9.45 12.47
N ASN A 272 37.75 10.06 11.33
CA ASN A 272 36.84 11.22 11.26
C ASN A 272 35.50 10.91 10.55
N PRO A 273 34.63 10.04 11.11
CA PRO A 273 33.45 9.52 10.41
C PRO A 273 32.34 10.56 10.13
N PHE A 274 32.48 11.80 10.60
CA PHE A 274 31.49 12.86 10.46
C PHE A 274 31.88 13.96 9.47
N THR A 275 32.97 13.76 8.72
CA THR A 275 33.46 14.73 7.74
C THR A 275 33.10 14.29 6.33
N PHE A 276 32.46 15.18 5.57
CA PHE A 276 32.02 14.92 4.20
C PHE A 276 32.75 15.85 3.21
N PRO A 277 33.29 15.35 2.08
CA PRO A 277 33.87 16.21 1.05
C PRO A 277 32.78 17.02 0.31
N PRO A 278 33.11 18.19 -0.27
CA PRO A 278 32.15 18.98 -1.03
C PRO A 278 31.54 18.21 -2.22
N LEU A 279 30.26 18.45 -2.51
CA LEU A 279 29.56 17.78 -3.60
C LEU A 279 29.78 18.55 -4.91
N SER A 280 30.79 18.15 -5.68
CA SER A 280 30.99 18.73 -7.01
C SER A 280 29.95 18.22 -8.03
N ARG A 281 29.49 19.11 -8.93
CA ARG A 281 28.57 18.79 -10.05
C ARG A 281 27.13 18.45 -9.66
N VAL A 282 26.64 18.96 -8.53
CA VAL A 282 25.21 18.92 -8.15
C VAL A 282 24.64 20.35 -8.06
N PRO A 283 23.30 20.53 -8.14
CA PRO A 283 22.69 21.84 -7.90
C PRO A 283 22.99 22.37 -6.49
N ALA A 284 23.28 23.66 -6.35
CA ALA A 284 23.62 24.28 -5.06
C ALA A 284 22.55 24.07 -3.97
N LYS A 285 21.26 24.05 -4.35
CA LYS A 285 20.17 23.71 -3.42
C LYS A 285 20.28 22.28 -2.87
N LEU A 286 20.66 21.31 -3.70
CA LEU A 286 20.83 19.92 -3.28
C LEU A 286 22.06 19.76 -2.39
N GLU A 287 23.17 20.42 -2.73
CA GLU A 287 24.36 20.46 -1.89
C GLU A 287 24.04 21.06 -0.51
N GLY A 288 23.34 22.19 -0.48
CA GLY A 288 22.90 22.82 0.77
C GLY A 288 21.99 21.92 1.61
N LEU A 289 21.01 21.25 0.99
CA LEU A 289 20.13 20.32 1.70
C LEU A 289 20.90 19.12 2.28
N VAL A 290 21.72 18.44 1.48
CA VAL A 290 22.49 17.27 1.95
C VAL A 290 23.47 17.68 3.05
N GLY A 291 24.13 18.84 2.90
CA GLY A 291 24.98 19.42 3.93
C GLY A 291 24.22 19.69 5.23
N GLN A 292 23.01 20.27 5.15
CA GLN A 292 22.16 20.51 6.31
C GLN A 292 21.74 19.21 7.00
N MET A 293 21.45 18.14 6.25
CA MET A 293 21.06 16.84 6.81
C MET A 293 22.17 16.21 7.64
N VAL A 294 23.43 16.36 7.24
CA VAL A 294 24.60 15.79 7.94
C VAL A 294 25.21 16.72 9.01
N GLU A 295 24.48 17.76 9.42
CA GLU A 295 24.92 18.67 10.48
C GLU A 295 25.13 17.94 11.82
N MET A 296 26.19 18.35 12.53
CA MET A 296 26.56 17.77 13.83
C MET A 296 25.48 18.04 14.89
N ASN A 297 24.90 19.25 14.85
CA ASN A 297 23.81 19.62 15.74
C ASN A 297 22.46 19.24 15.12
N ALA A 298 21.74 18.32 15.77
CA ALA A 298 20.43 17.85 15.33
C ALA A 298 19.39 18.97 15.14
N THR A 299 19.50 20.11 15.83
CA THR A 299 18.57 21.24 15.66
C THR A 299 18.77 22.02 14.36
N ASN A 300 19.93 21.87 13.72
CA ASN A 300 20.24 22.55 12.45
C ASN A 300 19.78 21.74 11.24
N ARG A 301 19.48 20.46 11.43
CA ARG A 301 18.96 19.56 10.40
C ARG A 301 17.53 19.93 10.01
N PRO A 302 17.03 19.50 8.83
CA PRO A 302 15.62 19.70 8.46
C PRO A 302 14.65 19.20 9.55
N GLY A 303 13.55 19.93 9.76
CA GLY A 303 12.64 19.66 10.88
C GLY A 303 11.95 18.30 10.84
N SER A 304 11.84 17.67 9.67
CA SER A 304 11.24 16.33 9.49
C SER A 304 11.62 15.70 8.16
N MET A 305 11.39 14.38 8.02
CA MET A 305 11.52 13.67 6.74
C MET A 305 10.55 14.19 5.67
N ALA A 306 9.38 14.71 6.06
CA ALA A 306 8.47 15.36 5.12
C ALA A 306 9.08 16.64 4.52
N ALA A 307 9.79 17.45 5.33
CA ALA A 307 10.50 18.63 4.83
C ALA A 307 11.61 18.25 3.85
N VAL A 308 12.38 17.19 4.16
CA VAL A 308 13.40 16.65 3.23
C VAL A 308 12.76 16.21 1.91
N TYR A 309 11.65 15.47 1.96
CA TYR A 309 10.93 15.04 0.76
C TYR A 309 10.49 16.23 -0.11
N GLN A 310 9.90 17.26 0.49
CA GLN A 310 9.43 18.46 -0.23
C GLN A 310 10.58 19.22 -0.90
N GLU A 311 11.72 19.37 -0.23
CA GLU A 311 12.90 20.01 -0.82
C GLU A 311 13.47 19.20 -1.99
N LEU A 312 13.59 17.87 -1.84
CA LEU A 312 14.04 16.98 -2.93
C LEU A 312 13.09 17.04 -4.14
N GLN A 313 11.78 17.05 -3.91
CA GLN A 313 10.77 17.19 -4.96
C GLN A 313 10.87 18.55 -5.67
N GLY A 314 11.06 19.62 -4.91
CA GLY A 314 11.27 20.97 -5.44
C GLY A 314 12.53 21.10 -6.30
N ILE A 315 13.61 20.40 -5.92
CA ILE A 315 14.85 20.32 -6.70
C ILE A 315 14.62 19.54 -8.01
N GLU A 316 13.95 18.39 -7.96
CA GLU A 316 13.65 17.60 -9.15
C GLU A 316 12.80 18.40 -10.16
N ALA A 317 11.75 19.08 -9.69
CA ALA A 317 10.89 19.90 -10.54
C ALA A 317 11.65 21.03 -11.26
N GLN A 318 12.63 21.65 -10.59
CA GLN A 318 13.48 22.68 -11.20
C GLN A 318 14.41 22.12 -12.28
N LEU A 319 14.91 20.89 -12.10
CA LEU A 319 15.74 20.22 -13.09
C LEU A 319 14.95 19.85 -14.35
N VAL A 320 13.69 19.42 -14.20
CA VAL A 320 12.80 19.15 -15.33
C VAL A 320 12.54 20.42 -16.14
N ARG A 321 12.25 21.55 -15.48
CA ARG A 321 11.99 22.85 -16.16
C ARG A 321 13.18 23.40 -16.95
N LYS A 322 14.41 23.08 -16.57
CA LYS A 322 15.63 23.51 -17.29
C LYS A 322 15.98 22.61 -18.49
N THR A 323 15.23 21.55 -18.74
CA THR A 323 15.43 20.66 -19.88
C THR A 323 14.53 21.14 -21.03
N PRO A 324 15.07 21.62 -22.19
CA PRO A 324 14.23 22.11 -23.28
C PRO A 324 13.33 21.00 -23.83
N LEU A 325 12.04 21.30 -24.04
CA LEU A 325 11.14 20.44 -24.80
C LEU A 325 11.67 20.30 -26.24
N PRO A 326 11.63 19.10 -26.86
CA PRO A 326 11.87 18.99 -28.29
C PRO A 326 10.81 19.81 -29.05
N PRO A 327 11.18 20.49 -30.14
CA PRO A 327 10.26 21.38 -30.85
C PRO A 327 9.06 20.60 -31.35
N THR A 328 7.88 21.10 -30.98
CA THR A 328 6.59 20.65 -31.50
C THR A 328 6.58 20.83 -33.01
N ARG A 329 6.43 19.71 -33.74
CA ARG A 329 6.15 19.74 -35.18
C ARG A 329 4.81 20.44 -35.39
N SER A 330 4.85 21.63 -35.99
CA SER A 330 3.68 22.31 -36.49
C SER A 330 3.04 21.46 -37.60
N THR A 331 1.72 21.28 -37.48
CA THR A 331 0.87 20.76 -38.56
C THR A 331 0.94 21.73 -39.75
N PRO A 332 1.19 21.27 -40.98
CA PRO A 332 1.00 22.12 -42.14
C PRO A 332 -0.49 22.16 -42.52
N THR A 333 -0.95 23.39 -42.71
CA THR A 333 -2.21 23.78 -43.33
C THR A 333 -2.34 23.20 -44.74
N ALA A 334 -3.58 22.83 -45.09
CA ALA A 334 -3.96 22.36 -46.41
C ALA A 334 -3.84 23.47 -47.48
N ALA A 335 -3.02 23.23 -48.51
CA ALA A 335 -3.28 23.58 -49.92
C ALA A 335 -2.00 23.45 -50.75
N ALA A 336 -1.87 22.37 -51.54
CA ALA A 336 -1.28 22.38 -52.89
C ALA A 336 -1.34 20.96 -53.47
N VAL A 337 -2.10 20.84 -54.55
CA VAL A 337 -2.26 19.65 -55.38
C VAL A 337 -1.02 19.46 -56.26
N SER A 338 -0.44 18.26 -56.29
CA SER A 338 0.15 17.72 -57.53
C SER A 338 0.27 16.20 -57.49
N LYS A 339 -0.59 15.57 -58.30
CA LYS A 339 -0.46 14.28 -59.01
C LYS A 339 0.75 13.40 -58.63
N GLN A 340 0.48 12.18 -58.18
CA GLN A 340 0.88 10.97 -58.93
C GLN A 340 0.33 9.66 -58.33
N ARG A 341 -0.36 8.93 -59.23
CA ARG A 341 -0.32 7.48 -59.46
C ARG A 341 -0.98 6.54 -58.43
N MET A 342 -2.21 6.17 -58.77
CA MET A 342 -2.90 4.95 -58.33
C MET A 342 -2.04 3.71 -58.58
N LEU A 343 -1.93 2.84 -57.58
CA LEU A 343 -1.68 1.42 -57.74
C LEU A 343 -2.78 0.65 -57.00
N SER A 344 -3.40 -0.26 -57.74
CA SER A 344 -4.52 -1.12 -57.37
C SER A 344 -4.10 -2.27 -56.43
N PRO A 345 -5.04 -2.83 -55.63
CA PRO A 345 -4.75 -3.90 -54.68
C PRO A 345 -4.81 -5.27 -55.35
N SER A 346 -3.68 -5.99 -55.36
CA SER A 346 -3.63 -7.39 -55.76
C SER A 346 -3.64 -8.30 -54.53
N GLN A 347 -4.80 -8.95 -54.33
CA GLN A 347 -4.99 -10.36 -54.01
C GLN A 347 -4.15 -10.97 -52.86
N ILE A 348 -4.81 -11.24 -51.73
CA ILE A 348 -4.42 -12.30 -50.78
C ILE A 348 -5.57 -13.31 -50.75
N PRO A 349 -5.33 -14.61 -50.98
CA PRO A 349 -6.39 -15.60 -51.12
C PRO A 349 -6.98 -16.00 -49.77
N ALA A 350 -8.28 -16.28 -49.80
CA ALA A 350 -9.06 -16.85 -48.73
C ALA A 350 -8.51 -18.21 -48.29
N ARG A 351 -8.35 -18.40 -46.98
CA ARG A 351 -8.19 -19.73 -46.37
C ARG A 351 -9.32 -19.96 -45.38
N SER A 352 -10.21 -20.84 -45.78
CA SER A 352 -11.28 -21.44 -44.98
C SER A 352 -10.70 -22.29 -43.84
N GLN A 353 -11.19 -22.10 -42.61
CA GLN A 353 -11.17 -23.13 -41.57
C GLN A 353 -12.45 -23.10 -40.73
N PRO A 354 -12.86 -24.26 -40.18
CA PRO A 354 -14.24 -24.57 -39.88
C PRO A 354 -14.69 -24.14 -38.48
N SER A 355 -15.99 -23.97 -38.35
CA SER A 355 -16.73 -23.71 -37.12
C SER A 355 -16.48 -24.78 -36.05
N LYS A 356 -15.98 -24.37 -34.88
CA LYS A 356 -16.24 -25.05 -33.61
C LYS A 356 -16.78 -24.03 -32.62
N LYS A 357 -18.02 -24.27 -32.18
CA LYS A 357 -18.70 -23.55 -31.09
C LYS A 357 -17.85 -23.69 -29.82
N ILE A 358 -17.35 -22.57 -29.30
CA ILE A 358 -16.78 -22.48 -27.95
C ILE A 358 -17.72 -21.57 -27.15
N SER A 359 -18.34 -22.16 -26.13
CA SER A 359 -19.09 -21.48 -25.07
C SER A 359 -18.17 -20.45 -24.39
N ARG A 360 -18.52 -19.16 -24.45
CA ARG A 360 -17.80 -18.09 -23.77
C ARG A 360 -18.47 -17.79 -22.44
N ARG A 361 -17.91 -18.32 -21.35
CA ARG A 361 -17.95 -17.65 -20.04
C ARG A 361 -16.89 -16.55 -20.09
N ALA A 362 -17.33 -15.30 -20.08
CA ALA A 362 -16.42 -14.15 -20.00
C ALA A 362 -15.93 -14.01 -18.56
N VAL A 363 -14.72 -14.51 -18.29
CA VAL A 363 -13.90 -14.03 -17.17
C VAL A 363 -12.97 -13.00 -17.80
N ILE A 364 -13.07 -11.74 -17.37
CA ILE A 364 -12.11 -10.70 -17.72
C ILE A 364 -10.82 -11.05 -16.98
N ILE A 365 -9.90 -11.74 -17.65
CA ILE A 365 -8.51 -11.88 -17.20
C ILE A 365 -7.73 -10.73 -17.85
N GLY A 366 -7.21 -9.84 -17.00
CA GLY A 366 -6.36 -8.73 -17.41
C GLY A 366 -5.20 -9.20 -18.26
N MET A 367 -4.90 -8.44 -19.32
CA MET A 367 -3.86 -8.72 -20.29
C MET A 367 -2.50 -8.92 -19.59
N ALA A 368 -1.98 -10.15 -19.65
CA ALA A 368 -0.61 -10.46 -19.26
C ALA A 368 0.37 -9.79 -20.25
N ALA A 369 1.27 -8.96 -19.73
CA ALA A 369 2.38 -8.43 -20.52
C ALA A 369 3.41 -9.55 -20.75
N LEU A 370 3.57 -9.98 -22.00
CA LEU A 370 4.59 -10.95 -22.39
C LEU A 370 5.92 -10.21 -22.62
N GLY A 371 6.84 -10.27 -21.66
CA GLY A 371 8.20 -9.77 -21.83
C GLY A 371 9.09 -10.83 -22.49
N LEU A 372 9.52 -10.60 -23.73
CA LEU A 372 10.56 -11.40 -24.39
C LEU A 372 11.93 -10.78 -24.09
N ALA A 373 12.76 -11.48 -23.32
CA ALA A 373 14.19 -11.17 -23.19
C ALA A 373 14.98 -12.24 -23.94
N VAL A 374 15.69 -11.85 -25.00
CA VAL A 374 16.70 -12.72 -25.63
C VAL A 374 18.06 -12.26 -25.14
N ALA A 375 18.59 -12.96 -24.14
CA ALA A 375 19.98 -12.87 -23.75
C ALA A 375 20.53 -14.30 -23.68
N GLY A 376 21.30 -14.69 -24.72
CA GLY A 376 22.19 -15.85 -24.72
C GLY A 376 21.57 -17.20 -24.34
N GLY A 377 20.99 -17.89 -25.33
CA GLY A 377 20.86 -19.36 -25.27
C GLY A 377 19.78 -19.93 -24.36
N GLY A 378 18.56 -19.40 -24.42
CA GLY A 378 17.38 -20.01 -23.81
C GLY A 378 16.19 -19.05 -23.90
N MET A 379 15.09 -19.47 -24.51
CA MET A 379 13.88 -18.66 -24.63
C MET A 379 13.00 -18.93 -23.40
N GLU A 380 13.12 -18.11 -22.35
CA GLU A 380 12.19 -18.15 -21.22
C GLU A 380 11.09 -17.09 -21.41
N ILE A 381 9.84 -17.54 -21.41
CA ILE A 381 8.64 -16.68 -21.48
C ILE A 381 8.14 -16.50 -20.05
N TRP A 382 8.24 -15.27 -19.51
CA TRP A 382 7.67 -14.93 -18.21
C TRP A 382 6.22 -14.47 -18.37
N VAL A 383 5.28 -15.21 -17.79
CA VAL A 383 3.87 -14.81 -17.70
C VAL A 383 3.64 -14.18 -16.32
N PHE A 384 3.61 -12.84 -16.26
CA PHE A 384 3.20 -12.13 -15.05
C PHE A 384 1.68 -12.14 -14.95
N ALA A 385 1.12 -13.16 -14.29
CA ALA A 385 -0.27 -13.12 -13.85
C ALA A 385 -0.32 -12.48 -12.44
N PRO A 386 -1.01 -11.33 -12.25
CA PRO A 386 -1.24 -10.82 -10.91
C PRO A 386 -2.11 -11.83 -10.13
N HIS A 387 -1.58 -12.33 -9.01
CA HIS A 387 -2.32 -13.21 -8.09
C HIS A 387 -3.02 -12.34 -7.02
N PRO A 388 -4.25 -12.70 -6.59
CA PRO A 388 -4.93 -11.94 -5.53
C PRO A 388 -4.13 -12.00 -4.22
N LEU A 389 -3.93 -10.83 -3.57
CA LEU A 389 -3.21 -10.74 -2.29
C LEU A 389 -3.92 -11.48 -1.15
N TYR A 390 -5.25 -11.42 -1.15
CA TYR A 390 -6.13 -12.12 -0.20
C TYR A 390 -7.36 -12.65 -0.94
N THR A 391 -7.94 -13.74 -0.43
CA THR A 391 -9.24 -14.25 -0.86
C THR A 391 -10.14 -14.35 0.36
N TYR A 392 -11.19 -13.53 0.41
CA TYR A 392 -12.15 -13.50 1.52
C TYR A 392 -13.23 -14.57 1.27
N GLY A 393 -13.14 -15.69 1.98
CA GLY A 393 -14.02 -16.85 1.79
C GLY A 393 -15.04 -17.04 2.91
N GLY A 394 -16.20 -16.41 2.80
CA GLY A 394 -17.33 -16.66 3.73
C GLY A 394 -18.73 -16.35 3.22
N HIS A 395 -18.88 -15.80 2.02
CA HIS A 395 -20.17 -15.80 1.33
C HIS A 395 -20.48 -17.20 0.76
N SER A 396 -21.75 -17.61 0.80
CA SER A 396 -22.19 -18.91 0.28
C SER A 396 -22.63 -18.85 -1.18
N GLU A 397 -22.81 -17.66 -1.73
CA GLU A 397 -23.26 -17.39 -3.11
C GLU A 397 -22.39 -16.28 -3.74
N ASN A 398 -22.73 -15.86 -4.97
CA ASN A 398 -21.98 -14.85 -5.71
C ASN A 398 -21.87 -13.52 -4.94
N VAL A 399 -20.65 -12.98 -4.87
CA VAL A 399 -20.39 -11.61 -4.41
C VAL A 399 -20.67 -10.64 -5.57
N ASN A 400 -21.65 -9.76 -5.40
CA ASN A 400 -22.09 -8.84 -6.46
C ASN A 400 -21.53 -7.43 -6.29
N ALA A 401 -21.23 -7.02 -5.05
CA ALA A 401 -20.73 -5.69 -4.74
C ALA A 401 -19.55 -5.77 -3.76
N VAL A 402 -18.59 -4.86 -3.92
CA VAL A 402 -17.46 -4.70 -3.02
C VAL A 402 -17.08 -3.23 -2.91
N THR A 403 -16.69 -2.80 -1.70
CA THR A 403 -16.27 -1.42 -1.46
C THR A 403 -15.26 -1.33 -0.32
N TRP A 404 -14.32 -0.40 -0.44
CA TRP A 404 -13.33 -0.10 0.59
C TRP A 404 -13.91 0.85 1.63
N SER A 405 -13.56 0.64 2.90
CA SER A 405 -13.77 1.66 3.92
C SER A 405 -12.93 2.90 3.61
N PRO A 406 -13.36 4.11 4.01
CA PRO A 406 -12.62 5.36 3.73
C PRO A 406 -11.22 5.38 4.34
N ASP A 407 -11.02 4.66 5.45
CA ASP A 407 -9.73 4.51 6.13
C ASP A 407 -8.81 3.45 5.47
N GLY A 408 -9.32 2.67 4.52
CA GLY A 408 -8.59 1.62 3.81
C GLY A 408 -8.33 0.34 4.61
N TYR A 409 -8.82 0.22 5.85
CA TYR A 409 -8.54 -0.94 6.71
C TYR A 409 -9.55 -2.08 6.56
N ARG A 410 -10.71 -1.81 5.96
CA ARG A 410 -11.82 -2.77 5.84
C ARG A 410 -12.40 -2.80 4.43
N ILE A 411 -12.99 -3.94 4.10
CA ILE A 411 -13.74 -4.15 2.86
C ILE A 411 -15.14 -4.56 3.25
N ALA A 412 -16.16 -3.98 2.63
CA ALA A 412 -17.53 -4.50 2.71
C ALA A 412 -17.89 -5.20 1.39
N SER A 413 -18.58 -6.33 1.47
CA SER A 413 -19.06 -7.11 0.33
C SER A 413 -20.54 -7.42 0.47
N GLY A 414 -21.29 -7.31 -0.62
CA GLY A 414 -22.70 -7.72 -0.73
C GLY A 414 -22.82 -8.94 -1.63
N SER A 415 -23.67 -9.90 -1.23
CA SER A 415 -23.77 -11.21 -1.88
C SER A 415 -25.21 -11.61 -2.20
N ALA A 416 -25.32 -12.50 -3.18
CA ALA A 416 -26.55 -13.20 -3.53
C ALA A 416 -27.12 -14.06 -2.40
N ASP A 417 -26.34 -14.33 -1.34
CA ASP A 417 -26.81 -15.00 -0.11
C ASP A 417 -27.64 -14.09 0.81
N GLY A 418 -27.86 -12.83 0.44
CA GLY A 418 -28.65 -11.86 1.20
C GLY A 418 -27.91 -11.19 2.36
N THR A 419 -26.60 -11.42 2.48
CA THR A 419 -25.78 -10.82 3.53
C THR A 419 -24.85 -9.75 3.01
N VAL A 420 -24.55 -8.78 3.87
CA VAL A 420 -23.37 -7.94 3.75
C VAL A 420 -22.33 -8.46 4.73
N GLN A 421 -21.08 -8.60 4.30
CA GLN A 421 -19.97 -8.98 5.18
C GLN A 421 -18.89 -7.91 5.15
N VAL A 422 -18.30 -7.64 6.32
CA VAL A 422 -17.16 -6.72 6.46
C VAL A 422 -15.93 -7.51 6.87
N TRP A 423 -14.84 -7.25 6.17
CA TRP A 423 -13.58 -7.95 6.31
C TRP A 423 -12.49 -6.99 6.72
N GLY A 424 -11.56 -7.45 7.56
CA GLY A 424 -10.28 -6.79 7.73
C GLY A 424 -9.46 -6.92 6.45
N ALA A 425 -9.13 -5.80 5.82
CA ALA A 425 -8.44 -5.79 4.54
C ALA A 425 -7.06 -6.46 4.61
N GLU A 426 -6.40 -6.37 5.77
CA GLU A 426 -5.00 -6.78 5.95
C GLU A 426 -4.80 -8.24 6.36
N ASN A 427 -5.85 -8.90 6.87
CA ASN A 427 -5.77 -10.25 7.43
C ASN A 427 -6.82 -11.21 6.86
N GLY A 428 -7.82 -10.74 6.12
CA GLY A 428 -8.86 -11.62 5.60
C GLY A 428 -9.98 -11.95 6.59
N ASN A 429 -9.90 -11.46 7.83
CA ASN A 429 -10.82 -11.85 8.89
C ASN A 429 -12.18 -11.22 8.67
N LEU A 430 -13.22 -12.03 8.80
CA LEU A 430 -14.59 -11.56 8.88
C LEU A 430 -14.79 -10.81 10.21
N VAL A 431 -15.18 -9.54 10.12
CA VAL A 431 -15.42 -8.65 11.26
C VAL A 431 -16.91 -8.65 11.61
N TYR A 432 -17.76 -8.42 10.62
CA TYR A 432 -19.21 -8.39 10.80
C TYR A 432 -19.92 -9.11 9.65
N THR A 433 -21.02 -9.76 9.98
CA THR A 433 -22.03 -10.23 9.02
C THR A 433 -23.33 -9.52 9.35
N TYR A 434 -23.92 -8.87 8.36
CA TYR A 434 -25.18 -8.16 8.45
C TYR A 434 -26.26 -8.97 7.72
N PRO A 435 -27.04 -9.79 8.44
CA PRO A 435 -28.18 -10.48 7.89
C PRO A 435 -29.39 -9.53 7.88
N GLY A 436 -30.06 -9.38 6.74
CA GLY A 436 -31.31 -8.61 6.71
C GLY A 436 -31.99 -8.52 5.36
N HIS A 437 -31.24 -8.53 4.26
CA HIS A 437 -31.84 -8.67 2.95
C HIS A 437 -32.33 -10.10 2.75
N PHE A 438 -33.55 -10.25 2.22
CA PHE A 438 -34.13 -11.56 1.93
C PHE A 438 -33.96 -11.97 0.46
N GLN A 439 -33.31 -11.12 -0.33
CA GLN A 439 -32.82 -11.41 -1.67
C GLN A 439 -31.37 -10.92 -1.81
N SER A 440 -30.78 -11.12 -3.00
CA SER A 440 -29.43 -10.70 -3.35
C SER A 440 -29.12 -9.27 -2.92
N VAL A 441 -27.95 -9.05 -2.33
CA VAL A 441 -27.40 -7.70 -2.13
C VAL A 441 -26.59 -7.32 -3.37
N ASP A 442 -27.03 -6.30 -4.08
CA ASP A 442 -26.48 -5.93 -5.38
C ASP A 442 -25.66 -4.63 -5.33
N ALA A 443 -25.79 -3.84 -4.25
CA ALA A 443 -25.02 -2.62 -4.03
C ALA A 443 -24.60 -2.47 -2.57
N VAL A 444 -23.37 -2.00 -2.31
CA VAL A 444 -22.86 -1.69 -0.97
C VAL A 444 -21.99 -0.42 -1.04
N ALA A 445 -22.15 0.50 -0.09
CA ALA A 445 -21.31 1.70 0.02
C ALA A 445 -21.03 2.08 1.48
N TRP A 446 -19.80 2.53 1.73
CA TRP A 446 -19.40 3.12 3.01
C TRP A 446 -19.79 4.60 3.05
N SER A 447 -20.25 5.06 4.23
CA SER A 447 -20.34 6.49 4.51
C SER A 447 -18.93 7.11 4.55
N PRO A 448 -18.74 8.37 4.11
CA PRO A 448 -17.43 9.03 4.07
C PRO A 448 -16.69 9.09 5.43
N ASN A 449 -17.43 9.15 6.53
CA ASN A 449 -16.87 9.14 7.89
C ASN A 449 -16.53 7.72 8.41
N GLY A 450 -16.80 6.68 7.62
CA GLY A 450 -16.53 5.28 7.96
C GLY A 450 -17.43 4.66 9.04
N MET A 451 -18.46 5.37 9.50
CA MET A 451 -19.31 4.94 10.62
C MET A 451 -20.46 4.03 10.19
N TYR A 452 -20.93 4.16 8.95
CA TYR A 452 -22.07 3.43 8.43
C TYR A 452 -21.76 2.72 7.11
N ILE A 453 -22.49 1.63 6.88
CA ILE A 453 -22.56 0.93 5.60
C ILE A 453 -23.99 0.96 5.15
N ALA A 454 -24.21 1.29 3.88
CA ALA A 454 -25.51 1.18 3.24
C ALA A 454 -25.48 0.05 2.20
N SER A 455 -26.54 -0.73 2.13
CA SER A 455 -26.70 -1.86 1.21
C SER A 455 -28.03 -1.81 0.49
N GLY A 456 -28.03 -2.08 -0.81
CA GLY A 456 -29.21 -2.18 -1.65
C GLY A 456 -29.44 -3.62 -2.11
N GLY A 457 -30.67 -4.09 -2.00
CA GLY A 457 -31.03 -5.48 -2.31
C GLY A 457 -32.02 -5.65 -3.47
N GLY A 458 -32.09 -6.87 -3.98
CA GLY A 458 -33.12 -7.36 -4.89
C GLY A 458 -34.53 -7.30 -4.31
N ASP A 459 -34.64 -7.24 -2.98
CA ASP A 459 -35.88 -7.01 -2.23
C ASP A 459 -36.44 -5.58 -2.35
N GLY A 460 -35.73 -4.69 -3.05
CA GLY A 460 -36.12 -3.30 -3.27
C GLY A 460 -35.94 -2.41 -2.05
N THR A 461 -35.24 -2.89 -1.02
CA THR A 461 -34.90 -2.11 0.16
C THR A 461 -33.47 -1.59 0.10
N VAL A 462 -33.25 -0.46 0.75
CA VAL A 462 -31.91 -0.04 1.20
C VAL A 462 -31.86 -0.21 2.71
N GLN A 463 -30.78 -0.78 3.22
CA GLN A 463 -30.55 -0.93 4.65
C GLN A 463 -29.26 -0.24 5.06
N MET A 464 -29.27 0.36 6.25
CA MET A 464 -28.12 1.03 6.83
C MET A 464 -27.69 0.33 8.12
N TRP A 465 -26.39 0.17 8.25
CA TRP A 465 -25.74 -0.63 9.28
C TRP A 465 -24.64 0.17 9.97
N GLY A 466 -24.48 -0.03 11.27
CA GLY A 466 -23.34 0.44 12.03
C GLY A 466 -22.09 -0.36 11.63
N ALA A 467 -21.08 0.35 11.12
CA ALA A 467 -19.85 -0.27 10.63
C ALA A 467 -18.90 -0.70 11.77
N THR A 468 -19.11 -0.20 12.98
CA THR A 468 -18.23 -0.43 14.15
C THR A 468 -18.81 -1.38 15.19
N ASP A 469 -20.09 -1.72 15.09
CA ASP A 469 -20.79 -2.51 16.10
C ASP A 469 -21.72 -3.57 15.51
N GLY A 470 -21.88 -3.63 14.19
CA GLY A 470 -22.72 -4.62 13.54
C GLY A 470 -24.23 -4.27 13.57
N THR A 471 -24.62 -3.10 14.09
CA THR A 471 -26.03 -2.80 14.37
C THR A 471 -26.83 -2.49 13.11
N HIS A 472 -28.09 -2.91 13.05
CA HIS A 472 -29.03 -2.42 12.04
C HIS A 472 -29.55 -1.05 12.47
N VAL A 473 -29.35 -0.03 11.64
CA VAL A 473 -29.72 1.35 11.96
C VAL A 473 -31.07 1.71 11.34
N TYR A 474 -31.26 1.45 10.05
CA TYR A 474 -32.49 1.85 9.35
C TYR A 474 -32.77 0.98 8.11
N THR A 475 -34.05 0.80 7.78
CA THR A 475 -34.50 0.19 6.50
C THR A 475 -35.30 1.22 5.72
N TYR A 476 -34.76 1.69 4.59
CA TYR A 476 -35.44 2.56 3.66
C TYR A 476 -36.34 1.73 2.73
N ARG A 477 -37.64 2.00 2.79
CA ARG A 477 -38.67 1.35 1.97
C ARG A 477 -39.21 2.36 0.97
N GLY A 478 -38.46 2.57 -0.11
CA GLY A 478 -38.76 3.57 -1.15
C GLY A 478 -39.03 2.99 -2.54
N HIS A 479 -38.52 1.79 -2.84
CA HIS A 479 -38.72 1.13 -4.13
C HIS A 479 -39.53 -0.15 -4.03
N THR A 480 -40.19 -0.49 -5.13
CA THR A 480 -40.87 -1.78 -5.34
C THR A 480 -40.03 -2.76 -6.14
N ALA A 481 -38.83 -2.36 -6.61
CA ALA A 481 -37.96 -3.13 -7.48
C ALA A 481 -36.50 -3.07 -7.00
N ARG A 482 -35.67 -3.99 -7.49
CA ARG A 482 -34.26 -4.17 -7.13
C ARG A 482 -33.48 -2.85 -7.12
N VAL A 483 -32.60 -2.69 -6.13
CA VAL A 483 -31.65 -1.56 -6.04
C VAL A 483 -30.31 -2.00 -6.64
N ASN A 484 -29.90 -1.39 -7.75
CA ASN A 484 -28.69 -1.80 -8.48
C ASN A 484 -27.45 -0.96 -8.14
N ALA A 485 -27.65 0.28 -7.73
CA ALA A 485 -26.57 1.22 -7.44
C ALA A 485 -26.89 2.04 -6.20
N LEU A 486 -25.87 2.33 -5.41
CA LEU A 486 -25.98 3.08 -4.16
C LEU A 486 -24.72 3.93 -3.94
N ALA A 487 -24.90 5.18 -3.51
CA ALA A 487 -23.78 6.07 -3.20
C ALA A 487 -24.13 7.06 -2.07
N TRP A 488 -23.15 7.33 -1.21
CA TRP A 488 -23.24 8.36 -0.18
C TRP A 488 -22.85 9.73 -0.74
N SER A 489 -23.50 10.80 -0.27
CA SER A 489 -23.04 12.16 -0.52
C SER A 489 -21.68 12.39 0.16
N PRO A 490 -20.82 13.28 -0.37
CA PRO A 490 -19.47 13.50 0.16
C PRO A 490 -19.43 13.99 1.62
N ASP A 491 -20.45 14.72 2.04
CA ASP A 491 -20.64 15.18 3.43
C ASP A 491 -21.18 14.08 4.36
N GLY A 492 -21.58 12.93 3.82
CA GLY A 492 -22.12 11.79 4.55
C GLY A 492 -23.53 11.99 5.11
N THR A 493 -24.25 13.03 4.69
CA THR A 493 -25.60 13.34 5.23
C THR A 493 -26.73 12.66 4.46
N ARG A 494 -26.49 12.31 3.19
CA ARG A 494 -27.49 11.75 2.26
C ARG A 494 -27.01 10.47 1.60
N ILE A 495 -27.97 9.65 1.21
CA ILE A 495 -27.78 8.42 0.44
C ILE A 495 -28.62 8.53 -0.82
N ALA A 496 -28.00 8.28 -1.97
CA ALA A 496 -28.67 8.14 -3.25
C ALA A 496 -28.63 6.69 -3.71
N TRP A 497 -29.69 6.22 -4.37
CA TRP A 497 -29.71 4.90 -4.98
C TRP A 497 -30.61 4.84 -6.21
N GLY A 498 -30.36 3.86 -7.05
CA GLY A 498 -30.96 3.70 -8.38
C GLY A 498 -31.52 2.31 -8.54
N SER A 499 -32.69 2.21 -9.18
CA SER A 499 -33.51 1.00 -9.17
C SER A 499 -33.95 0.55 -10.57
N ASP A 500 -34.36 -0.73 -10.63
CA ASP A 500 -35.12 -1.34 -11.72
C ASP A 500 -36.48 -0.66 -11.98
N ASP A 501 -36.97 0.20 -11.08
CA ASP A 501 -38.17 1.01 -11.31
C ASP A 501 -37.91 2.29 -12.13
N ASN A 502 -36.70 2.42 -12.69
CA ASN A 502 -36.23 3.52 -13.53
C ASN A 502 -36.07 4.86 -12.78
N THR A 503 -36.08 4.86 -11.45
CA THR A 503 -35.92 6.08 -10.66
C THR A 503 -34.62 6.11 -9.87
N VAL A 504 -34.17 7.33 -9.56
CA VAL A 504 -33.13 7.59 -8.56
C VAL A 504 -33.81 8.23 -7.36
N GLN A 505 -33.53 7.75 -6.16
CA GLN A 505 -34.06 8.33 -4.93
C GLN A 505 -32.93 8.81 -4.03
N VAL A 506 -33.18 9.89 -3.30
CA VAL A 506 -32.27 10.45 -2.30
C VAL A 506 -33.00 10.57 -0.98
N TYR A 507 -32.36 10.08 0.07
CA TYR A 507 -32.83 10.18 1.44
C TYR A 507 -31.71 10.75 2.32
N MET A 508 -32.10 11.42 3.40
CA MET A 508 -31.18 11.71 4.49
C MET A 508 -30.83 10.41 5.23
N ALA A 509 -29.66 10.38 5.85
CA ALA A 509 -29.23 9.25 6.66
C ALA A 509 -30.16 8.93 7.85
N ASP A 510 -31.05 9.85 8.24
CA ASP A 510 -32.05 9.64 9.30
C ASP A 510 -33.34 8.94 8.82
N GLY A 511 -33.45 8.62 7.53
CA GLY A 511 -34.64 7.99 6.96
C GLY A 511 -35.59 8.94 6.25
N SER A 512 -35.38 10.25 6.31
CA SER A 512 -36.27 11.21 5.62
C SER A 512 -36.05 11.20 4.11
N HIS A 513 -37.14 11.08 3.36
CA HIS A 513 -37.12 11.21 1.89
C HIS A 513 -36.79 12.65 1.50
N VAL A 514 -35.90 12.81 0.52
CA VAL A 514 -35.51 14.12 -0.01
C VAL A 514 -36.08 14.29 -1.42
N TYR A 515 -35.65 13.46 -2.38
CA TYR A 515 -36.07 13.56 -3.78
C TYR A 515 -36.26 12.20 -4.46
N THR A 516 -37.14 12.16 -5.46
CA THR A 516 -37.30 11.06 -6.41
C THR A 516 -37.16 11.63 -7.82
N TYR A 517 -36.08 11.29 -8.50
CA TYR A 517 -35.81 11.70 -9.87
C TYR A 517 -36.41 10.70 -10.85
N ARG A 518 -37.17 11.23 -11.81
CA ARG A 518 -37.82 10.47 -12.89
C ARG A 518 -37.34 11.04 -14.21
N GLY A 519 -36.84 10.18 -15.10
CA GLY A 519 -36.37 10.58 -16.43
C GLY A 519 -35.65 9.47 -17.18
N HIS A 520 -35.09 8.49 -16.47
CA HIS A 520 -34.66 7.25 -17.11
C HIS A 520 -35.85 6.43 -17.61
N MET A 521 -35.67 5.80 -18.78
CA MET A 521 -36.69 4.97 -19.45
C MET A 521 -36.49 3.46 -19.22
N ALA A 522 -35.38 3.10 -18.57
CA ALA A 522 -35.05 1.74 -18.17
C ALA A 522 -34.29 1.77 -16.84
N ARG A 523 -33.93 0.58 -16.32
CA ARG A 523 -33.30 0.46 -15.01
C ARG A 523 -32.06 1.35 -14.87
N VAL A 524 -31.85 1.86 -13.67
CA VAL A 524 -30.63 2.60 -13.32
C VAL A 524 -29.58 1.61 -12.83
N ASN A 525 -28.41 1.59 -13.48
CA ASN A 525 -27.33 0.63 -13.22
C ASN A 525 -26.20 1.19 -12.37
N ALA A 526 -25.97 2.50 -12.43
CA ALA A 526 -24.82 3.13 -11.78
C ALA A 526 -25.18 4.53 -11.31
N LEU A 527 -24.53 4.96 -10.23
CA LEU A 527 -24.72 6.27 -9.60
C LEU A 527 -23.40 6.81 -9.05
N GLY A 528 -23.26 8.12 -9.02
CA GLY A 528 -22.16 8.82 -8.37
C GLY A 528 -22.51 10.24 -7.96
N TRP A 529 -22.01 10.68 -6.82
CA TRP A 529 -22.12 12.07 -6.38
C TRP A 529 -20.99 12.92 -6.94
N SER A 530 -21.28 14.18 -7.28
CA SER A 530 -20.24 15.16 -7.55
C SER A 530 -19.41 15.42 -6.28
N PRO A 531 -18.11 15.75 -6.38
CA PRO A 531 -17.25 15.95 -5.21
C PRO A 531 -17.71 17.06 -4.25
N ASP A 532 -18.43 18.06 -4.75
CA ASP A 532 -19.03 19.14 -3.96
C ASP A 532 -20.40 18.78 -3.37
N GLY A 533 -20.95 17.61 -3.71
CA GLY A 533 -22.22 17.09 -3.22
C GLY A 533 -23.46 17.79 -3.76
N THR A 534 -23.32 18.64 -4.78
CA THR A 534 -24.44 19.41 -5.36
C THR A 534 -25.18 18.66 -6.45
N ARG A 535 -24.56 17.67 -7.08
CA ARG A 535 -25.11 16.93 -8.22
C ARG A 535 -24.97 15.42 -8.06
N ILE A 536 -25.83 14.68 -8.74
CA ILE A 536 -25.79 13.23 -8.86
C ILE A 536 -25.74 12.88 -10.34
N VAL A 537 -24.88 11.94 -10.74
CA VAL A 537 -24.91 11.33 -12.07
C VAL A 537 -25.45 9.91 -11.99
N SER A 538 -26.31 9.53 -12.92
CA SER A 538 -26.83 8.17 -13.08
C SER A 538 -26.58 7.62 -14.49
N GLY A 539 -26.36 6.32 -14.62
CA GLY A 539 -26.29 5.60 -15.89
C GLY A 539 -27.35 4.51 -15.98
N SER A 540 -27.96 4.31 -17.15
CA SER A 540 -29.11 3.41 -17.34
C SER A 540 -29.00 2.51 -18.58
N ASP A 541 -29.80 1.43 -18.57
CA ASP A 541 -30.07 0.58 -19.72
C ASP A 541 -30.70 1.32 -20.91
N ASP A 542 -31.26 2.52 -20.70
CA ASP A 542 -31.74 3.37 -21.79
C ASP A 542 -30.59 4.00 -22.62
N GLY A 543 -29.34 3.75 -22.23
CA GLY A 543 -28.10 4.21 -22.86
C GLY A 543 -27.78 5.67 -22.63
N THR A 544 -28.46 6.31 -21.67
CA THR A 544 -28.16 7.68 -21.24
C THR A 544 -27.38 7.70 -19.93
N ALA A 545 -26.55 8.74 -19.79
CA ALA A 545 -26.10 9.21 -18.48
C ALA A 545 -26.83 10.53 -18.16
N GLN A 546 -27.46 10.64 -17.00
CA GLN A 546 -28.23 11.82 -16.59
C GLN A 546 -27.63 12.45 -15.34
N VAL A 547 -27.67 13.77 -15.27
CA VAL A 547 -27.21 14.57 -14.13
C VAL A 547 -28.39 15.27 -13.49
N TRP A 548 -28.46 15.18 -12.16
CA TRP A 548 -29.53 15.68 -11.33
C TRP A 548 -28.99 16.67 -10.32
N ASP A 549 -29.73 17.74 -10.07
CA ASP A 549 -29.46 18.68 -9.00
C ASP A 549 -29.94 18.11 -7.66
N ALA A 550 -29.04 17.99 -6.69
CA ALA A 550 -29.31 17.40 -5.39
C ALA A 550 -29.96 18.36 -4.38
N ALA A 551 -30.07 19.65 -4.72
CA ALA A 551 -30.67 20.68 -3.87
C ALA A 551 -32.15 20.88 -4.16
N ASP A 552 -32.60 20.78 -5.42
CA ASP A 552 -33.99 21.07 -5.80
C ASP A 552 -34.74 19.93 -6.52
N GLY A 553 -34.07 18.80 -6.80
CA GLY A 553 -34.71 17.67 -7.47
C GLY A 553 -34.76 17.80 -8.99
N GLY A 554 -34.14 18.83 -9.57
CA GLY A 554 -34.16 19.12 -11.00
C GLY A 554 -33.29 18.18 -11.85
N HIS A 555 -33.70 17.98 -13.11
CA HIS A 555 -32.87 17.34 -14.12
C HIS A 555 -32.00 18.41 -14.80
N ALA A 556 -30.68 18.30 -14.67
CA ALA A 556 -29.73 19.26 -15.21
C ALA A 556 -29.32 18.91 -16.66
N TYR A 557 -28.85 17.68 -16.91
CA TYR A 557 -28.29 17.29 -18.20
C TYR A 557 -28.54 15.83 -18.55
N MET A 558 -28.70 15.55 -19.84
CA MET A 558 -28.83 14.20 -20.39
C MET A 558 -27.80 14.00 -21.50
N TYR A 559 -26.88 13.06 -21.29
CA TYR A 559 -25.83 12.73 -22.23
C TYR A 559 -26.20 11.49 -23.05
N HIS A 560 -26.25 11.66 -24.37
CA HIS A 560 -26.47 10.60 -25.35
C HIS A 560 -25.19 10.37 -26.15
N GLY A 561 -24.89 9.11 -26.46
CA GLY A 561 -23.79 8.76 -27.35
C GLY A 561 -23.45 7.28 -27.33
N HIS A 562 -23.77 6.60 -26.22
CA HIS A 562 -23.64 5.15 -26.14
C HIS A 562 -24.66 4.45 -27.02
N SER A 563 -24.19 3.85 -28.11
CA SER A 563 -25.03 3.25 -29.15
C SER A 563 -24.37 2.00 -29.72
N ASP A 564 -25.17 0.96 -29.95
CA ASP A 564 -24.71 -0.30 -30.52
C ASP A 564 -24.96 -0.32 -32.03
N TYR A 565 -23.94 -0.68 -32.82
CA TYR A 565 -24.01 -0.71 -34.27
C TYR A 565 -24.10 -2.16 -34.75
N TYR A 566 -25.30 -2.74 -34.72
CA TYR A 566 -25.55 -4.06 -35.30
C TYR A 566 -25.98 -3.93 -36.78
N LEU A 567 -25.07 -4.30 -37.68
CA LEU A 567 -25.31 -4.73 -39.07
C LEU A 567 -26.58 -4.18 -39.76
N GLY A 568 -26.70 -2.86 -39.83
CA GLY A 568 -27.52 -2.16 -40.82
C GLY A 568 -29.01 -1.98 -40.53
N HIS A 569 -29.57 -2.37 -39.38
CA HIS A 569 -30.98 -2.09 -39.06
C HIS A 569 -31.19 -1.76 -37.58
N ALA A 570 -31.63 -0.51 -37.31
CA ALA A 570 -31.92 0.14 -36.01
C ALA A 570 -30.70 0.49 -35.12
N ILE A 571 -30.58 1.78 -34.76
CA ILE A 571 -29.70 2.24 -33.67
C ILE A 571 -30.37 1.81 -32.37
N THR A 572 -29.78 0.84 -31.67
CA THR A 572 -30.18 0.49 -30.30
C THR A 572 -29.23 1.16 -29.31
N HIS A 573 -29.77 1.77 -28.26
CA HIS A 573 -28.98 2.36 -27.19
C HIS A 573 -28.23 1.26 -26.42
N ALA A 574 -26.97 1.52 -26.08
CA ALA A 574 -26.15 0.57 -25.32
C ALA A 574 -26.13 0.96 -23.84
N ALA A 575 -26.50 0.02 -22.97
CA ALA A 575 -26.61 0.24 -21.53
C ALA A 575 -25.36 0.90 -20.93
N VAL A 576 -25.56 1.97 -20.16
CA VAL A 576 -24.51 2.60 -19.36
C VAL A 576 -24.39 1.84 -18.05
N ASN A 577 -23.26 1.19 -17.83
CA ASN A 577 -23.04 0.25 -16.71
C ASN A 577 -22.25 0.87 -15.55
N SER A 578 -21.54 1.97 -15.79
CA SER A 578 -20.75 2.65 -14.77
C SER A 578 -20.65 4.13 -15.09
N VAL A 579 -20.71 4.96 -14.05
CA VAL A 579 -20.53 6.41 -14.13
C VAL A 579 -19.64 6.87 -12.99
N THR A 580 -18.83 7.90 -13.22
CA THR A 580 -18.03 8.53 -12.16
C THR A 580 -17.74 9.99 -12.48
N TRP A 581 -17.62 10.81 -11.44
CA TRP A 581 -17.15 12.18 -11.55
C TRP A 581 -15.62 12.23 -11.52
N SER A 582 -15.04 13.16 -12.28
CA SER A 582 -13.64 13.55 -12.09
C SER A 582 -13.43 14.14 -10.69
N PRO A 583 -12.23 14.03 -10.10
CA PRO A 583 -11.97 14.57 -8.76
C PRO A 583 -12.24 16.07 -8.61
N GLY A 584 -12.15 16.84 -9.71
CA GLY A 584 -12.46 18.27 -9.73
C GLY A 584 -13.93 18.60 -10.00
N GLY A 585 -14.80 17.62 -10.20
CA GLY A 585 -16.24 17.80 -10.40
C GLY A 585 -16.65 18.39 -11.75
N THR A 586 -15.73 18.62 -12.69
CA THR A 586 -16.04 19.30 -13.97
C THR A 586 -16.28 18.35 -15.14
N ARG A 587 -16.10 17.05 -14.93
CA ARG A 587 -16.24 16.01 -15.96
C ARG A 587 -16.85 14.76 -15.40
N ILE A 588 -17.54 14.04 -16.27
CA ILE A 588 -18.15 12.74 -16.01
C ILE A 588 -17.54 11.72 -16.96
N ALA A 589 -17.20 10.54 -16.48
CA ALA A 589 -16.87 9.40 -17.31
C ALA A 589 -17.99 8.35 -17.24
N SER A 590 -18.41 7.81 -18.38
CA SER A 590 -19.40 6.72 -18.48
C SER A 590 -18.83 5.53 -19.25
N GLY A 591 -19.00 4.32 -18.71
CA GLY A 591 -18.65 3.07 -19.37
C GLY A 591 -19.91 2.30 -19.80
N SER A 592 -19.92 1.77 -21.02
CA SER A 592 -21.12 1.15 -21.61
C SER A 592 -20.86 -0.24 -22.21
N SER A 593 -21.96 -0.99 -22.38
CA SER A 593 -22.01 -2.25 -23.10
C SER A 593 -21.57 -2.14 -24.57
N ASP A 594 -21.51 -0.94 -25.15
CA ASP A 594 -20.91 -0.69 -26.48
C ASP A 594 -19.37 -0.84 -26.51
N LYS A 595 -18.76 -1.17 -25.36
CA LYS A 595 -17.31 -1.37 -25.17
C LYS A 595 -16.51 -0.06 -25.21
N THR A 596 -17.17 1.08 -24.99
CA THR A 596 -16.52 2.39 -24.93
C THR A 596 -16.58 3.00 -23.52
N VAL A 597 -15.64 3.91 -23.27
CA VAL A 597 -15.70 4.87 -22.17
C VAL A 597 -15.77 6.26 -22.79
N GLN A 598 -16.80 7.02 -22.44
CA GLN A 598 -16.98 8.39 -22.91
C GLN A 598 -16.76 9.36 -21.75
N VAL A 599 -16.17 10.51 -22.05
CA VAL A 599 -15.94 11.59 -21.08
C VAL A 599 -16.72 12.81 -21.51
N TRP A 600 -17.59 13.27 -20.62
CA TRP A 600 -18.46 14.42 -20.82
C TRP A 600 -17.92 15.59 -20.00
N GLN A 601 -17.95 16.77 -20.59
CA GLN A 601 -17.72 18.00 -19.86
C GLN A 601 -19.03 18.39 -19.19
N ASP A 602 -18.99 18.67 -17.90
CA ASP A 602 -20.11 19.26 -17.17
C ASP A 602 -19.87 20.77 -17.12
N ASP A 603 -20.65 21.54 -17.87
CA ASP A 603 -20.41 22.98 -18.11
C ASP A 603 -21.07 23.89 -17.06
N GLY A 604 -21.37 23.37 -15.87
CA GLY A 604 -22.23 24.05 -14.89
C GLY A 604 -23.67 23.83 -15.24
#